data_AF-A0A923U0J6-F1
#
_entry.id   AF-A0A923U0J6-F1
#
_cell.length_a   1.000
_cell.length_b   1.000
_cell.length_c   1.000
_cell.angle_alpha   90.00
_cell.angle_beta   90.00
_cell.angle_gamma   90.00
#
_symmetry.space_group_name_H-M   'P 1'
#
loop_
_entity.id
_entity.type
_entity.pdbx_description
1 polymer ?
#
loop_
_entity_poly.entity_id
_entity_poly.type
_entity_poly.pdbx_seq_one_letter_code
_entity_poly.pdbx_strand_id
1 'polypeptide(L)' 'KKELYEILSKHSGKDYDTIWKDSDRDYWMKADEAKAYGLIDEVLERKL' A
#
# COMPACT_ATOMS: atom_id res chain seq x y z
N LYS A 1 -7.57 10.38 10.74
CA LYS A 1 -7.77 9.55 9.52
C LYS A 1 -7.21 10.24 8.28
N LYS A 2 -7.55 11.51 8.01
CA LYS A 2 -7.07 12.24 6.82
C LYS A 2 -5.53 12.29 6.68
N GLU A 3 -4.82 12.70 7.72
CA GLU A 3 -3.35 12.79 7.72
C GLU A 3 -2.66 11.45 7.39
N LEU A 4 -3.14 10.34 7.97
CA LEU A 4 -2.62 9.00 7.68
C LEU A 4 -2.79 8.64 6.19
N TYR A 5 -3.95 8.93 5.60
CA TYR A 5 -4.21 8.64 4.20
C TYR A 5 -3.41 9.53 3.25
N GLU A 6 -3.12 10.77 3.64
CA GLU A 6 -2.23 11.65 2.90
C GLU A 6 -0.79 11.12 2.90
N ILE A 7 -0.31 10.59 4.03
CA ILE A 7 1.00 9.93 4.12
C ILE A 7 1.04 8.70 3.21
N LEU A 8 0.06 7.81 3.34
CA LEU A 8 -0.01 6.61 2.51
C LEU A 8 -0.10 6.94 1.01
N SER A 9 -0.91 7.93 0.63
CA SER A 9 -1.00 8.41 -0.76
C SER A 9 0.35 8.90 -1.28
N LYS A 10 1.03 9.74 -0.49
CA LYS A 10 2.35 10.29 -0.84
C LYS A 10 3.41 9.22 -1.06
N HIS A 11 3.43 8.19 -0.23
CA HIS A 11 4.48 7.16 -0.27
C HIS A 11 4.16 5.99 -1.19
N SER A 12 2.88 5.64 -1.37
CA SER A 12 2.45 4.58 -2.30
C SER A 12 2.33 5.02 -3.75
N GLY A 13 2.25 6.34 -4.00
CA GLY A 13 1.95 6.89 -5.31
C GLY A 13 0.49 6.71 -5.74
N LYS A 14 -0.40 6.26 -4.85
CA LYS A 14 -1.85 6.22 -5.07
C LYS A 14 -2.47 7.56 -4.72
N ASP A 15 -3.57 7.92 -5.38
CA ASP A 15 -4.36 9.09 -4.97
C ASP A 15 -5.06 8.86 -3.62
N TYR A 16 -5.47 9.97 -3.01
CA TYR A 16 -6.14 9.95 -1.70
C TYR A 16 -7.42 9.13 -1.71
N ASP A 17 -8.22 9.20 -2.78
CA ASP A 17 -9.52 8.54 -2.87
C ASP A 17 -9.37 7.02 -2.91
N THR A 18 -8.34 6.52 -3.60
CA THR A 18 -7.96 5.11 -3.64
C THR A 18 -7.56 4.62 -2.25
N ILE A 19 -6.66 5.34 -1.57
CA ILE A 19 -6.27 5.00 -0.19
C ILE A 19 -7.47 5.02 0.74
N TRP A 20 -8.34 6.03 0.62
CA TRP A 20 -9.52 6.16 1.46
C TRP A 20 -10.47 4.98 1.27
N LYS A 21 -10.74 4.59 0.01
CA LYS A 21 -11.62 3.47 -0.32
C LYS A 21 -11.04 2.13 0.13
N ASP A 22 -9.75 1.92 -0.11
CA ASP A 22 -9.05 0.69 0.26
C ASP A 22 -8.86 0.58 1.78
N SER A 23 -8.92 1.70 2.51
CA SER A 23 -8.83 1.76 3.97
C SER A 23 -10.18 1.86 4.70
N ASP A 24 -11.32 1.80 3.99
CA ASP A 24 -12.66 1.80 4.61
C ASP A 24 -12.96 0.46 5.34
N ARG A 25 -12.26 -0.59 4.94
CA ARG A 25 -12.28 -1.93 5.53
C ARG A 25 -10.87 -2.51 5.54
N ASP A 26 -10.69 -3.62 6.26
CA ASP A 26 -9.44 -4.37 6.23
C ASP A 26 -9.17 -4.88 4.81
N TYR A 27 -8.11 -4.36 4.19
CA TYR A 27 -7.67 -4.78 2.87
C TYR A 27 -6.33 -5.52 2.97
N TRP A 28 -6.43 -6.85 2.98
CA TRP A 28 -5.27 -7.73 3.09
C TRP A 28 -4.57 -7.90 1.75
N MET A 29 -3.25 -7.75 1.75
CA MET A 29 -2.40 -7.90 0.56
C MET A 29 -1.32 -8.95 0.81
N LYS A 30 -1.01 -9.73 -0.22
CA LYS A 30 0.23 -10.51 -0.30
C LYS A 30 1.40 -9.58 -0.57
N ALA A 31 2.62 -10.08 -0.35
CA ALA A 31 3.85 -9.29 -0.51
C ALA A 31 3.96 -8.68 -1.93
N ASP A 32 3.66 -9.45 -2.98
CA ASP A 32 3.70 -8.97 -4.37
C ASP A 32 2.66 -7.88 -4.65
N GLU A 33 1.48 -8.00 -4.04
CA GLU A 33 0.41 -7.02 -4.15
C GLU A 33 0.80 -5.72 -3.45
N ALA A 34 1.37 -5.81 -2.24
CA ALA A 34 1.87 -4.64 -1.49
C ALA A 34 2.98 -3.91 -2.26
N LYS A 35 3.88 -4.65 -2.93
CA LYS A 35 4.91 -4.09 -3.81
C LYS A 35 4.30 -3.38 -5.01
N ALA A 36 3.38 -4.04 -5.73
CA ALA A 36 2.69 -3.44 -6.87
C ALA A 36 1.81 -2.22 -6.48
N TYR A 37 1.33 -2.20 -5.24
CA TYR A 37 0.59 -1.09 -4.67
C TYR A 37 1.50 0.09 -4.31
N GLY A 38 2.81 -0.11 -4.20
CA GLY A 38 3.80 0.90 -3.81
C GLY A 38 4.02 1.04 -2.30
N LEU A 39 3.53 0.08 -1.50
CA LEU A 39 3.73 0.10 -0.04
C LEU A 39 5.14 -0.35 0.37
N ILE A 40 5.80 -1.15 -0.47
CA ILE A 40 7.15 -1.68 -0.25
C ILE A 40 7.92 -1.73 -1.59
N ASP A 41 9.25 -1.66 -1.54
CA ASP A 41 10.09 -1.61 -2.74
C ASP A 41 10.44 -3.02 -3.30
N GLU A 42 10.64 -4.00 -2.42
CA GLU A 42 11.09 -5.34 -2.80
C GLU A 42 10.52 -6.43 -1.90
N VAL A 43 10.31 -7.63 -2.47
CA VAL A 43 9.99 -8.86 -1.75
C VAL A 43 11.24 -9.74 -1.77
N LEU A 44 11.77 -10.06 -0.59
CA LEU A 44 12.96 -10.89 -0.46
C LEU A 44 12.59 -12.37 -0.47
N GLU A 45 13.12 -13.11 -1.43
CA GLU A 45 12.98 -14.56 -1.50
C GLU A 45 14.31 -15.25 -1.21
N ARG A 46 14.24 -16.37 -0.48
CA ARG A 46 15.43 -17.19 -0.25
C ARG A 46 15.76 -17.95 -1.54
N LYS A 47 16.87 -17.60 -2.17
CA LYS A 47 17.46 -18.44 -3.23
C LYS A 47 17.97 -19.73 -2.60
N LEU A 48 17.51 -20.86 -3.12
CA LEU A 48 17.97 -22.20 -2.79
C LEU A 48 19.27 -22.52 -3.53
#